data_AF-A0A7X8UJV3-F1
#
_entry.id   AF-A0A7X8UJV3-F1
#
_cell.length_a   1.000
_cell.length_b   1.000
_cell.length_c   1.000
_cell.angle_alpha   90.00
_cell.angle_beta   90.00
_cell.angle_gamma   90.00
#
_symmetry.space_group_name_H-M   'P 1'
#
loop_
_entity.id
_entity.type
_entity.pdbx_description
1 polymer ?
#
loop_
_entity_poly.entity_id
_entity_poly.type
_entity_poly.pdbx_seq_one_letter_code
_entity_poly.pdbx_strand_id
1 'polypeptide(L)'
;MGYSATVTFEAQGDAWIVTLRADLSRGETSQLFLSGDSMVSWPVEGLKKETNVGLERSAMFVSEIAARPEGLTIRYCEKGQAGRAVALLRMQLNQIGIQEVT
;
A
#
# COMPACT_ATOMS: atom_id res chain seq x y z
N MET A 1 4.26 -12.75 9.31
CA MET A 1 3.50 -11.55 8.89
C MET A 1 3.45 -11.57 7.38
N GLY A 2 2.25 -11.60 6.80
CA GLY A 2 2.05 -11.70 5.36
C GLY A 2 1.44 -10.44 4.76
N TYR A 3 1.82 -10.08 3.54
CA TYR A 3 1.11 -9.08 2.72
C TYR A 3 0.94 -9.57 1.29
N SER A 4 0.00 -9.01 0.55
CA SER A 4 -0.10 -9.16 -0.90
C SER A 4 -0.10 -7.78 -1.55
N ALA A 5 0.68 -7.60 -2.61
CA ALA A 5 0.72 -6.37 -3.39
C ALA A 5 0.42 -6.68 -4.85
N THR A 6 -0.61 -6.02 -5.39
CA THR A 6 -1.05 -6.22 -6.77
C THR A 6 -1.10 -4.89 -7.52
N VAL A 7 -0.84 -4.95 -8.82
CA VAL A 7 -1.07 -3.83 -9.75
C VAL A 7 -2.13 -4.27 -10.73
N THR A 8 -3.25 -3.56 -10.77
CA THR A 8 -4.36 -3.79 -11.70
C THR A 8 -4.62 -2.54 -12.51
N PHE A 9 -5.19 -2.71 -13.71
CA PHE A 9 -5.63 -1.59 -14.53
C PHE A 9 -7.14 -1.45 -14.40
N GLU A 10 -7.61 -0.26 -14.02
CA GLU A 10 -9.04 0.06 -13.93
C GLU A 10 -9.47 0.80 -15.21
N ALA A 11 -10.18 0.10 -16.08
CA ALA A 11 -10.62 0.64 -17.37
C ALA A 11 -11.64 1.79 -17.25
N GLN A 12 -12.53 1.76 -16.25
CA GLN A 12 -13.53 2.82 -16.04
C GLN A 12 -12.90 4.12 -15.53
N GLY A 13 -11.81 4.01 -14.77
CA GLY A 13 -11.11 5.14 -14.19
C GLY A 13 -9.92 5.61 -15.01
N ASP A 14 -9.53 4.92 -16.10
CA ASP A 14 -8.27 5.12 -16.83
C ASP A 14 -7.08 5.31 -15.87
N ALA A 15 -6.90 4.34 -14.98
CA ALA A 15 -5.94 4.42 -13.89
C ALA A 15 -5.27 3.07 -13.63
N TRP A 16 -4.00 3.13 -13.24
CA TRP A 16 -3.28 1.99 -12.71
C TRP A 16 -3.42 1.98 -11.21
N ILE A 17 -4.05 0.93 -10.69
CA ILE A 17 -4.31 0.75 -9.28
C ILE A 17 -3.23 -0.12 -8.68
N VAL A 18 -2.61 0.39 -7.62
CA VAL A 18 -1.78 -0.38 -6.70
C VAL A 18 -2.64 -0.73 -5.51
N THR A 19 -2.85 -2.02 -5.26
CA THR A 19 -3.52 -2.53 -4.07
C THR A 19 -2.50 -3.24 -3.19
N LEU A 20 -2.34 -2.76 -1.96
CA LEU A 20 -1.51 -3.39 -0.94
C LEU A 20 -2.41 -3.83 0.21
N ARG A 21 -2.44 -5.13 0.48
CA ARG A 21 -3.18 -5.73 1.58
C ARG A 21 -2.22 -6.39 2.55
N ALA A 22 -2.34 -6.09 3.83
CA ALA A 22 -1.56 -6.73 4.88
C ALA A 22 -2.49 -7.67 5.65
N ASP A 23 -2.26 -8.97 5.52
CA ASP A 23 -3.03 -9.99 6.25
C ASP A 23 -2.25 -10.37 7.51
N LEU A 24 -2.54 -9.64 8.58
CA LEU A 24 -1.94 -9.86 9.90
C LEU A 24 -2.93 -10.61 10.79
N SER A 25 -2.47 -11.70 11.42
CA SER A 25 -3.20 -12.33 12.52
C SER A 25 -3.27 -11.40 13.73
N ARG A 26 -4.20 -11.66 14.65
CA ARG A 26 -4.32 -10.89 15.90
C ARG A 26 -3.00 -10.81 16.70
N GLY A 27 -2.23 -11.90 16.69
CA GLY A 27 -0.92 -11.95 17.35
C GLY A 27 0.10 -11.05 16.66
N GLU A 28 0.13 -11.04 15.34
CA GLU A 28 1.04 -10.23 14.53
C GLU A 28 0.70 -8.73 14.60
N THR A 29 -0.59 -8.36 14.57
CA THR A 29 -1.02 -6.97 14.79
C THR A 29 -0.61 -6.47 16.18
N SER A 30 -0.72 -7.34 17.19
CA SER A 30 -0.31 -7.00 18.56
C SER A 30 1.21 -6.83 18.67
N GLN A 31 1.99 -7.68 17.99
CA GLN A 31 3.45 -7.54 17.92
C GLN A 31 3.88 -6.25 17.21
N LEU A 32 3.26 -5.92 16.07
CA LEU A 32 3.51 -4.69 15.32
C LEU A 32 3.23 -3.43 16.16
N PHE A 33 2.15 -3.46 16.94
CA PHE A 33 1.83 -2.38 17.87
C PHE A 33 2.89 -2.24 18.98
N LEU A 34 3.33 -3.37 19.57
CA LEU A 34 4.32 -3.38 20.64
C LEU A 34 5.73 -3.01 20.17
N SER A 35 6.10 -3.29 18.91
CA SER A 35 7.40 -2.92 18.33
C SER A 35 7.49 -1.46 17.89
N GLY A 36 6.39 -0.72 17.97
CA GLY A 36 6.23 0.52 17.22
C GLY A 36 5.82 0.20 15.79
N ASP A 37 4.66 0.70 15.39
CA ASP A 37 4.12 0.47 14.06
C ASP A 37 5.08 0.99 12.98
N SER A 38 5.08 0.34 11.83
CA SER A 38 5.91 0.72 10.70
C SER A 38 5.09 1.52 9.71
N MET A 39 5.69 2.58 9.17
CA MET A 39 5.07 3.39 8.12
C MET A 39 5.64 2.98 6.76
N VAL A 40 4.75 2.79 5.79
CA VAL A 40 5.14 2.65 4.38
C VAL A 40 4.77 3.92 3.63
N SER A 41 5.59 4.28 2.65
CA SER A 41 5.43 5.47 1.82
C SER A 41 5.44 5.15 0.34
N TRP A 42 4.85 6.02 -0.47
CA TRP A 42 4.81 5.88 -1.93
C TRP A 42 5.02 7.21 -2.65
N PRO A 43 5.50 7.18 -3.91
CA PRO A 43 5.69 8.38 -4.71
C PRO A 43 4.34 9.06 -4.98
N VAL A 44 4.32 10.40 -4.88
CA VAL A 44 3.14 11.21 -5.22
C VAL A 44 3.11 11.59 -6.70
N GLU A 45 4.24 11.43 -7.38
CA GLU A 45 4.39 11.75 -8.79
C GLU A 45 3.50 10.86 -9.66
N GLY A 46 2.62 11.49 -10.44
CA GLY A 46 1.70 10.78 -11.32
C GLY A 46 0.54 10.12 -10.60
N LEU A 47 0.28 10.47 -9.33
CA LEU A 47 -0.98 10.14 -8.68
C LEU A 47 -2.15 10.72 -9.47
N LYS A 48 -3.19 9.91 -9.62
CA LYS A 48 -4.44 10.36 -10.21
C LYS A 48 -5.18 11.14 -9.13
N LYS A 49 -5.34 12.45 -9.35
CA LYS A 49 -6.08 13.33 -8.43
C LYS A 49 -7.48 12.78 -8.24
N GLU A 50 -7.83 12.44 -7.01
CA GLU A 50 -9.22 12.22 -6.64
C GLU A 50 -9.91 13.59 -6.58
N THR A 51 -11.20 13.63 -6.92
CA THR A 51 -12.01 14.86 -6.95
C THR A 51 -12.19 15.51 -5.57
N ASN A 52 -11.65 14.88 -4.52
CA ASN A 52 -11.77 15.32 -3.13
C ASN A 52 -10.53 16.15 -2.74
N VAL A 53 -10.75 17.38 -2.28
CA VAL A 53 -9.77 18.48 -2.12
C VAL A 53 -8.81 18.27 -0.93
N GLY A 54 -8.55 17.02 -0.54
CA GLY A 54 -7.64 16.67 0.55
C GLY A 54 -6.17 16.67 0.10
N LEU A 55 -5.25 16.81 1.06
CA LEU A 55 -3.83 16.55 0.83
C LEU A 55 -3.64 15.12 0.32
N GLU A 56 -2.83 14.96 -0.72
CA GLU A 56 -2.46 13.64 -1.23
C GLU A 56 -1.68 12.90 -0.13
N ARG A 57 -2.23 11.77 0.33
CA ARG A 57 -1.51 10.89 1.25
C ARG A 57 -0.37 10.24 0.49
N SER A 58 0.82 10.31 1.07
CA SER A 58 2.05 9.68 0.55
C SER A 58 2.60 8.59 1.49
N ALA A 59 1.92 8.34 2.61
CA ALA A 59 2.31 7.34 3.58
C ALA A 59 1.12 6.82 4.40
N MET A 60 1.26 5.61 4.94
CA MET A 60 0.29 4.97 5.83
C MET A 60 1.00 3.98 6.76
N PHE A 61 0.45 3.82 7.96
CA PHE A 61 0.90 2.79 8.91
C PHE A 61 0.47 1.40 8.47
N VAL A 62 1.32 0.39 8.69
CA VAL A 62 1.02 -0.99 8.31
C VAL A 62 -0.19 -1.53 9.07
N SER A 63 -0.35 -1.18 10.36
CA SER A 63 -1.56 -1.58 11.10
C SER A 63 -2.84 -0.96 10.52
N GLU A 64 -2.78 0.27 10.01
CA GLU A 64 -3.91 0.93 9.33
C GLU A 64 -4.25 0.21 8.02
N ILE A 65 -3.24 -0.24 7.27
CA ILE A 65 -3.44 -1.04 6.05
C ILE A 65 -4.10 -2.37 6.40
N ALA A 66 -3.63 -3.05 7.45
CA ALA A 66 -4.18 -4.33 7.90
C ALA A 66 -5.61 -4.20 8.44
N ALA A 67 -5.97 -3.05 9.01
CA ALA A 67 -7.32 -2.77 9.50
C ALA A 67 -8.33 -2.48 8.37
N ARG A 68 -7.88 -2.26 7.13
CA ARG A 68 -8.74 -1.97 5.97
C ARG A 68 -9.07 -3.26 5.22
N PRO A 69 -10.36 -3.62 5.06
CA PRO A 69 -10.76 -4.84 4.32
C PRO A 69 -10.25 -4.89 2.87
N GLU A 70 -10.27 -3.74 2.20
CA GLU A 70 -9.79 -3.57 0.81
C GLU A 70 -8.28 -3.25 0.74
N GLY A 71 -7.61 -3.11 1.89
CA GLY A 71 -6.23 -2.65 1.98
C GLY A 71 -6.03 -1.18 1.61
N LEU A 72 -4.81 -0.86 1.23
CA LEU A 72 -4.39 0.42 0.67
C LEU A 72 -4.54 0.40 -0.85
N THR A 73 -5.25 1.38 -1.38
CA THR A 73 -5.46 1.57 -2.82
C THR A 73 -4.85 2.90 -3.24
N ILE A 74 -3.90 2.86 -4.18
CA ILE A 74 -3.23 4.04 -4.74
C ILE A 74 -3.48 4.05 -6.25
N ARG A 75 -3.90 5.19 -6.79
CA ARG A 75 -4.21 5.35 -8.22
C ARG A 75 -3.14 6.18 -8.91
N TYR A 76 -2.56 5.65 -9.98
CA TYR A 76 -1.61 6.34 -10.84
C TYR A 76 -2.16 6.51 -12.25
N CYS A 77 -1.76 7.57 -12.94
CA CYS A 77 -2.08 7.77 -14.35
C CYS A 77 -1.33 6.78 -15.25
N GLU A 78 -0.10 6.39 -14.89
CA GLU A 78 0.78 5.58 -15.72
C GLU A 78 1.20 4.26 -15.06
N LYS A 79 1.31 3.21 -15.87
CA LYS A 79 1.78 1.88 -15.43
C LYS A 79 3.17 1.94 -14.79
N GLY A 80 4.06 2.74 -15.37
CA GLY A 80 5.44 2.88 -14.89
C GLY A 80 5.50 3.44 -13.47
N GLN A 81 4.62 4.39 -13.15
CA GLN A 81 4.52 4.97 -11.80
C GLN A 81 3.96 3.94 -10.81
N ALA A 82 2.86 3.26 -11.17
CA ALA A 82 2.28 2.19 -10.35
C ALA A 82 3.29 1.06 -10.07
N GLY A 83 4.06 0.66 -11.07
CA GLY A 83 5.11 -0.35 -10.94
C GLY A 83 6.23 0.09 -9.98
N ARG A 84 6.68 1.35 -10.06
CA ARG A 84 7.66 1.91 -9.11
C ARG A 84 7.13 1.93 -7.69
N ALA A 85 5.87 2.34 -7.51
CA ALA A 85 5.23 2.37 -6.20
C ALA A 85 5.16 0.98 -5.57
N VAL A 86 4.72 -0.04 -6.32
CA VAL A 86 4.72 -1.43 -5.80
C VAL A 86 6.12 -1.92 -5.47
N ALA A 87 7.12 -1.67 -6.32
CA ALA A 87 8.50 -2.07 -6.03
C ALA A 87 9.01 -1.43 -4.73
N LEU A 88 8.70 -0.15 -4.49
CA LEU A 88 9.08 0.57 -3.28
C LEU A 88 8.34 0.05 -2.04
N LEU A 89 7.04 -0.23 -2.14
CA LEU A 89 6.25 -0.80 -1.05
C LEU A 89 6.76 -2.19 -0.67
N ARG A 90 7.05 -3.04 -1.65
CA ARG A 90 7.63 -4.38 -1.42
C ARG A 90 8.97 -4.29 -0.69
N MET A 91 9.83 -3.38 -1.12
CA MET A 91 11.14 -3.17 -0.50
C MET A 91 11.02 -2.73 0.96
N GLN A 92 10.14 -1.76 1.26
CA GLN A 92 9.89 -1.30 2.64
C GLN A 92 9.33 -2.43 3.52
N LEU A 93 8.34 -3.19 3.04
CA LEU A 93 7.74 -4.30 3.79
C LEU A 93 8.75 -5.42 4.09
N ASN A 94 9.62 -5.73 3.13
CA ASN A 94 10.69 -6.69 3.32
C ASN A 94 11.71 -6.22 4.37
N GLN A 95 12.05 -4.93 4.42
CA GLN A 95 12.96 -4.37 5.42
C GLN A 95 12.42 -4.47 6.85
N ILE A 96 11.10 -4.42 7.03
CA ILE A 96 10.44 -4.59 8.33
C ILE A 96 10.02 -6.03 8.61
N GLY A 97 10.44 -6.99 7.78
CA GLY A 97 10.24 -8.42 8.00
C GLY A 97 8.84 -8.95 7.67
N ILE A 98 8.02 -8.20 6.92
CA ILE A 98 6.72 -8.66 6.43
C ILE A 98 6.92 -9.24 5.02
N GLN A 99 6.53 -10.50 4.83
CA GLN A 99 6.79 -11.24 3.59
C GLN A 99 5.58 -11.20 2.66
N GLU A 100 5.85 -11.22 1.35
CA GLU A 100 4.79 -11.30 0.35
C GLU A 100 4.22 -12.73 0.31
N VAL A 101 2.89 -12.85 0.41
CA VAL A 101 2.15 -14.10 0.27
C VAL A 101 1.52 -14.07 -1.11
N THR A 102 1.93 -15.01 -1.96
CA THR A 102 1.48 -15.13 -3.36
C THR A 102 0.18 -15.92 -3.47
#